data_AF-A5KR56-F1
#
_entry.id   AF-A5KR56-F1
#
_cell.length_a   1.000
_cell.length_b   1.000
_cell.length_c   1.000
_cell.angle_alpha   90.00
_cell.angle_beta   90.00
_cell.angle_gamma   90.00
#
_symmetry.space_group_name_H-M   'P 1'
#
loop_
_entity.id
_entity.type
_entity.pdbx_description
1 polymer ?
#
loop_
_entity_poly.entity_id
_entity_poly.type
_entity_poly.pdbx_seq_one_letter_code
_entity_poly.pdbx_strand_id
1 'polypeptide(L)'
;MCSWQKPHCEKNHEYIRKICPKGTSFDDYSQKEINLMMSHINSTPRQSLGGLSPMALAKIMLPHELLNFFALTEIPADEIVLTPALLKK
;
A
#
# COMPACT_ATOMS: atom_id res chain seq x y z
N MET A 1 -9.08 -19.99 -7.88
CA MET A 1 -8.05 -18.99 -8.22
C MET A 1 -7.09 -19.60 -9.22
N CYS A 2 -6.73 -18.84 -10.24
CA CYS A 2 -5.81 -19.31 -11.26
C CYS A 2 -4.35 -19.19 -10.80
N SER A 3 -3.48 -20.10 -11.27
CA SER A 3 -2.08 -20.22 -10.78
C SER A 3 -1.26 -18.93 -10.92
N TRP A 4 -1.56 -18.09 -11.90
CA TRP A 4 -0.85 -16.83 -12.16
C TRP A 4 -1.25 -15.66 -11.25
N GLN A 5 -2.37 -15.76 -10.53
CA GLN A 5 -2.85 -14.66 -9.68
C GLN A 5 -2.08 -14.60 -8.36
N LYS A 6 -1.73 -15.76 -7.80
CA LYS A 6 -1.07 -15.87 -6.49
C LYS A 6 0.25 -15.09 -6.41
N PRO A 7 1.18 -15.18 -7.38
CA PRO A 7 2.43 -14.43 -7.34
C PRO A 7 2.24 -12.91 -7.17
N HIS A 8 1.17 -12.33 -7.74
CA HIS A 8 0.90 -10.90 -7.62
C HIS A 8 0.43 -10.53 -6.21
N CYS A 9 -0.42 -11.35 -5.60
CA CYS A 9 -0.81 -11.18 -4.20
C CYS A 9 0.40 -11.29 -3.26
N GLU A 10 1.28 -12.29 -3.48
CA GLU A 10 2.48 -12.46 -2.66
C GLU A 10 3.43 -11.27 -2.73
N LYS A 11 3.55 -10.65 -3.92
CA LYS A 11 4.33 -9.42 -4.09
C LYS A 11 3.73 -8.25 -3.31
N ASN A 12 2.40 -8.11 -3.28
CA ASN A 12 1.75 -7.09 -2.44
C ASN A 12 1.96 -7.38 -0.94
N HIS A 13 1.90 -8.65 -0.52
CA HIS A 13 2.19 -9.05 0.85
C HIS A 13 3.63 -8.72 1.25
N GLU A 14 4.58 -8.75 0.32
CA GLU A 14 5.96 -8.35 0.59
C GLU A 14 6.03 -6.88 1.03
N TYR A 15 5.29 -5.96 0.39
CA TYR A 15 5.25 -4.56 0.81
C TYR A 15 4.69 -4.38 2.23
N ILE A 16 3.60 -5.08 2.55
CA ILE A 16 3.04 -5.08 3.91
C ILE A 16 4.09 -5.59 4.91
N ARG A 17 4.82 -6.66 4.56
CA ARG A 17 5.87 -7.24 5.42
C ARG A 17 7.07 -6.33 5.66
N LYS A 18 7.32 -5.33 4.82
CA LYS A 18 8.37 -4.33 5.08
C LYS A 18 8.01 -3.42 6.26
N ILE A 19 6.72 -3.16 6.47
CA ILE A 19 6.18 -2.31 7.55
C ILE A 19 5.78 -3.15 8.77
N CYS A 20 5.13 -4.29 8.54
CA CYS A 20 4.72 -5.25 9.57
C CYS A 20 5.46 -6.58 9.36
N PRO A 21 6.69 -6.74 9.89
CA PRO A 21 7.46 -7.96 9.74
C PRO A 21 6.70 -9.21 10.19
N LYS A 22 7.15 -10.38 9.73
CA LYS A 22 6.53 -11.64 10.13
C LYS A 22 6.58 -11.79 11.65
N GLY A 23 5.43 -12.06 12.26
CA GLY A 23 5.28 -12.16 13.72
C GLY A 23 4.70 -10.91 14.38
N THR A 24 4.57 -9.79 13.65
CA THR A 24 3.83 -8.61 14.12
C THR A 24 2.33 -8.90 14.17
N SER A 25 1.69 -8.68 15.32
CA SER A 25 0.23 -8.71 15.44
C SER A 25 -0.39 -7.47 14.78
N PHE A 26 -1.58 -7.63 14.21
CA PHE A 26 -2.36 -6.54 13.63
C PHE A 26 -3.47 -6.06 14.59
N ASP A 27 -3.64 -6.72 15.75
CA ASP A 27 -4.74 -6.44 16.69
C ASP A 27 -4.71 -5.01 17.25
N ASP A 28 -3.51 -4.43 17.35
CA ASP A 28 -3.29 -3.09 17.90
C ASP A 28 -3.38 -1.96 16.87
N TYR A 29 -3.62 -2.29 15.59
CA TYR A 29 -3.74 -1.32 14.51
C TYR A 29 -5.19 -0.88 14.31
N SER A 30 -5.40 0.42 14.39
CA SER A 30 -6.64 1.06 13.99
C SER A 30 -6.78 1.10 12.46
N GLN A 31 -8.01 1.26 11.98
CA GLN A 31 -8.28 1.47 10.55
C GLN A 31 -7.48 2.66 9.98
N LYS A 32 -7.23 3.70 10.78
CA LYS A 32 -6.42 4.87 10.36
C LYS A 32 -4.97 4.48 10.09
N GLU A 33 -4.37 3.67 10.95
CA GLU A 33 -3.01 3.15 10.77
C GLU A 33 -2.93 2.24 9.54
N ILE A 34 -3.94 1.41 9.29
CA ILE A 34 -4.01 0.59 8.08
C ILE A 34 -4.15 1.45 6.82
N ASN A 35 -5.01 2.47 6.83
CA ASN A 35 -5.17 3.38 5.71
C ASN A 35 -3.89 4.16 5.41
N LEU A 36 -3.17 4.58 6.46
CA LEU A 36 -1.85 5.21 6.34
C LEU A 36 -0.87 4.24 5.65
N MET A 37 -0.73 3.02 6.17
CA MET A 37 0.13 1.99 5.58
C MET A 37 -0.19 1.76 4.09
N MET A 38 -1.48 1.59 3.75
CA MET A 38 -1.90 1.36 2.37
C MET A 38 -1.64 2.58 1.48
N SER A 39 -1.76 3.80 2.00
CA SER A 39 -1.47 5.05 1.28
C SER A 39 0.02 5.15 0.93
N HIS A 40 0.93 4.81 1.86
CA HIS A 40 2.37 4.75 1.57
C HIS A 40 2.72 3.65 0.56
N ILE A 41 2.16 2.45 0.71
CA ILE A 41 2.39 1.33 -0.23
C ILE A 41 1.87 1.66 -1.63
N ASN A 42 0.67 2.23 -1.74
CA ASN A 42 0.04 2.53 -3.03
C ASN A 42 0.62 3.77 -3.69
N SER A 43 1.29 4.66 -2.95
CA SER A 43 2.02 5.80 -3.51
C SER A 43 3.42 5.42 -4.00
N THR A 44 3.90 4.20 -3.71
CA THR A 44 5.23 3.74 -4.13
C THR A 44 5.27 3.39 -5.63
N PRO A 45 6.18 4.01 -6.41
CA PRO A 45 6.44 3.62 -7.80
C PRO A 45 6.79 2.14 -7.97
N ARG A 46 6.28 1.51 -9.04
CA ARG A 46 6.57 0.11 -9.35
C ARG A 46 7.14 -0.03 -10.75
N GLN A 47 8.24 -0.76 -10.86
CA GLN A 47 8.84 -1.09 -12.17
C GLN A 47 7.83 -1.84 -13.08
N SER A 48 6.98 -2.69 -12.51
CA SER A 48 5.93 -3.39 -13.24
C SER A 48 4.84 -2.49 -13.80
N LEU A 49 4.77 -1.22 -13.35
CA LEU A 49 3.84 -0.20 -13.82
C LEU A 49 4.58 0.92 -14.59
N GLY A 50 5.76 0.62 -15.15
CA GLY A 50 6.54 1.60 -15.91
C GLY A 50 7.05 2.77 -15.07
N GLY A 51 7.21 2.59 -13.75
CA GLY A 51 7.63 3.65 -12.84
C GLY A 51 6.48 4.48 -12.26
N LEU A 52 5.22 4.19 -12.61
CA LEU A 52 4.07 4.77 -11.94
C LEU A 52 3.77 4.06 -10.62
N SER A 53 3.11 4.76 -9.70
CA SER A 53 2.55 4.17 -8.49
C SER A 53 1.15 3.60 -8.75
N PRO A 54 0.71 2.59 -7.96
CA PRO A 54 -0.68 2.15 -7.98
C PRO A 54 -1.69 3.28 -7.81
N MET A 55 -1.38 4.27 -6.95
CA MET A 55 -2.20 5.46 -6.72
C MET A 55 -2.33 6.32 -7.98
N ALA A 56 -1.20 6.61 -8.65
CA ALA A 56 -1.21 7.38 -9.89
C ALA A 56 -2.05 6.70 -10.97
N LEU A 57 -1.92 5.38 -11.12
CA LEU A 57 -2.73 4.62 -12.06
C LEU A 57 -4.21 4.59 -11.66
N ALA A 58 -4.50 4.41 -10.38
CA ALA A 58 -5.87 4.38 -9.86
C ALA A 58 -6.60 5.71 -10.08
N LYS A 59 -5.92 6.86 -9.92
CA LYS A 59 -6.48 8.19 -10.22
C LYS A 59 -6.88 8.37 -11.69
N ILE A 60 -6.22 7.65 -12.60
CA ILE A 60 -6.53 7.67 -14.05
C ILE A 60 -7.67 6.70 -14.37
N MET A 61 -7.70 5.53 -13.72
CA MET A 61 -8.57 4.41 -14.11
C MET A 61 -9.89 4.31 -13.32
N LEU A 62 -9.93 4.83 -12.09
CA LEU A 62 -11.02 4.60 -11.16
C LEU A 62 -11.72 5.93 -10.80
N PRO A 63 -13.03 5.89 -10.45
CA PRO A 63 -13.72 7.06 -9.94
C PRO A 63 -13.05 7.59 -8.67
N HIS A 64 -12.88 8.90 -8.58
CA HIS A 64 -12.22 9.54 -7.43
C HIS A 64 -12.93 9.25 -6.10
N GLU A 65 -14.26 9.09 -6.14
CA GLU A 65 -15.08 8.72 -4.98
C GLU A 65 -14.65 7.40 -4.34
N LEU A 66 -14.11 6.46 -5.13
CA LEU A 66 -13.63 5.18 -4.63
C LEU A 66 -12.37 5.35 -3.76
N LEU A 67 -11.44 6.22 -4.18
CA LEU A 67 -10.23 6.52 -3.42
C LEU A 67 -10.59 7.18 -2.08
N ASN A 68 -11.56 8.11 -2.11
CA ASN A 68 -12.10 8.75 -0.92
C ASN A 68 -12.80 7.75 0.00
N PHE A 69 -13.59 6.84 -0.55
CA PHE A 69 -14.30 5.81 0.21
C PHE A 69 -13.34 4.90 0.99
N PHE A 70 -12.23 4.51 0.37
CA PHE A 70 -11.18 3.74 1.04
C PHE A 70 -10.25 4.59 1.91
N ALA A 71 -10.48 5.91 2.00
CA ALA A 71 -9.65 6.86 2.73
C ALA A 71 -8.16 6.74 2.38
N LEU A 72 -7.87 6.59 1.08
CA LEU A 72 -6.51 6.53 0.57
C LEU A 72 -6.03 7.91 0.16
N THR A 73 -4.81 8.26 0.57
CA THR A 73 -4.16 9.51 0.21
C THR A 73 -2.91 9.24 -0.62
N GLU A 74 -2.62 10.13 -1.57
CA GLU A 74 -1.34 10.11 -2.25
C GLU A 74 -0.26 10.70 -1.34
N ILE A 75 0.87 10.02 -1.26
CA ILE A 75 2.03 10.42 -0.46
C ILE A 75 3.13 10.90 -1.42
N PRO A 76 3.74 12.09 -1.19
CA PRO A 76 4.90 12.54 -1.93
C PRO A 76 6.05 11.53 -1.88
N ALA A 77 6.80 11.38 -2.98
CA ALA A 77 7.78 10.31 -3.12
C ALA A 77 8.88 10.32 -2.04
N ASP A 78 9.26 11.51 -1.57
CA ASP A 78 10.23 11.77 -0.51
C ASP A 78 9.69 11.51 0.91
N GLU A 79 8.38 11.44 1.07
CA GLU A 79 7.70 11.15 2.35
C GLU A 79 7.30 9.67 2.48
N ILE A 80 7.56 8.83 1.47
CA ILE A 80 7.19 7.42 1.50
C ILE A 80 8.05 6.65 2.51
N VAL A 81 7.41 6.14 3.57
CA VAL A 81 8.04 5.23 4.53
C VAL A 81 7.49 3.82 4.35
N LEU A 82 8.37 2.88 3.99
CA LEU A 82 8.03 1.45 3.84
C LEU A 82 8.69 0.57 4.92
N THR A 83 9.09 1.16 6.04
CA THR A 83 9.75 0.45 7.14
C THR A 83 8.84 0.42 8.37
N PRO A 84 9.16 -0.37 9.41
CA PRO A 84 8.35 -0.42 10.63
C PRO A 84 8.22 0.93 11.36
N ALA A 85 9.09 1.90 11.04
CA ALA A 85 9.01 3.25 11.57
C ALA A 85 7.68 3.96 11.25
N LEU A 86 6.98 3.55 10.19
CA LEU A 86 5.71 4.18 9.79
C LEU A 86 4.62 4.05 10.87
N LEU A 87 4.54 2.89 11.53
CA LEU A 87 3.49 2.57 12.51
C LEU A 87 4.06 2.39 13.93
N LYS A 88 5.30 2.84 14.15
CA LYS A 88 5.92 2.74 15.47
C LYS A 88 5.31 3.78 16.40
N LYS A 89 4.76 3.32 17.53
CA LYS A 89 4.30 4.17 18.63
C LYS A 89 5.48 4.69 19.46
#